data_AF-A0A9D7LH50-F1
#
_entry.id   AF-A0A9D7LH50-F1
#
_cell.length_a   1.000
_cell.length_b   1.000
_cell.length_c   1.000
_cell.angle_alpha   90.00
_cell.angle_beta   90.00
_cell.angle_gamma   90.00
#
_symmetry.space_group_name_H-M   'P 1'
#
loop_
_entity.id
_entity.type
_entity.pdbx_description
1 polymer ?
#
loop_
_entity_poly.entity_id
_entity_poly.type
_entity_poly.pdbx_seq_one_letter_code
_entity_poly.pdbx_strand_id
1 'polypeptide(L)'
;MSEANTNPFPWYGLAACVVGVIAIFAVLPSLRFHRDEGAPWYTTRPRWLPPRRWAPGAFVWYQVAWLAGGAVLVAALATPQSLVSLPDPVPAWTSVLSPWVILGGAMGGSTISLVGVSRHAHEWDGARFAFFHLARPLLGLITGSVAVLILIFVVNGFSGGTAAAGGSAVTLDSTKPFSAAGHAFMFVVAFVVGYREDSFRELVKRVADLILTKSTEDPSSTFTIGFIPAPVTVTAPAAGATGTAVIYFANTTTTALIGDIAFSIEPAAGFSVNPATLTGLAAKASVPVTVSWSAPSDASSRTAALVAKASDRQFTVSLNGTVEA
;
A
#
# COMPACT_ATOMS: atom_id res chain seq x y z
N MET A 1 -27.93 -33.73 -6.33
CA MET A 1 -28.28 -32.78 -5.27
C MET A 1 -26.99 -32.23 -4.70
N SER A 2 -26.61 -31.01 -5.11
CA SER A 2 -25.45 -30.30 -4.57
C SER A 2 -25.89 -29.50 -3.36
N GLU A 3 -25.31 -29.78 -2.19
CA GLU A 3 -25.52 -28.96 -1.00
C GLU A 3 -24.91 -27.58 -1.21
N ALA A 4 -25.77 -26.56 -1.11
CA ALA A 4 -25.36 -25.18 -1.06
C ALA A 4 -24.61 -24.94 0.26
N ASN A 5 -23.30 -24.75 0.17
CA ASN A 5 -22.46 -24.37 1.29
C ASN A 5 -22.65 -22.88 1.61
N THR A 6 -23.74 -22.55 2.31
CA THR A 6 -23.97 -21.22 2.87
C THR A 6 -23.21 -21.10 4.18
N ASN A 7 -21.90 -20.87 4.12
CA ASN A 7 -21.12 -20.55 5.31
C ASN A 7 -21.33 -19.06 5.68
N PRO A 8 -21.93 -18.78 6.85
CA PRO A 8 -22.06 -17.42 7.34
C PRO A 8 -20.69 -16.85 7.75
N PHE A 9 -20.54 -15.55 7.52
CA PHE A 9 -19.39 -14.70 7.86
C PHE A 9 -18.75 -15.07 9.23
N PRO A 10 -17.47 -15.50 9.29
CA PRO A 10 -16.87 -15.91 10.56
C PRO A 10 -16.26 -14.72 11.30
N TRP A 11 -16.88 -14.30 12.41
CA TRP A 11 -16.44 -13.23 13.31
C TRP A 11 -15.15 -13.56 14.11
N TYR A 12 -14.59 -14.75 13.94
CA TYR A 12 -13.50 -15.29 14.78
C TYR A 12 -12.13 -14.65 14.53
N GLY A 13 -11.86 -14.12 13.33
CA GLY A 13 -10.61 -13.41 13.05
C GLY A 13 -10.45 -12.13 13.87
N LEU A 14 -11.55 -11.40 14.08
CA LEU A 14 -11.58 -10.21 14.95
C LEU A 14 -11.35 -10.59 16.42
N ALA A 15 -11.91 -11.72 16.88
CA ALA A 15 -11.74 -12.18 18.25
C ALA A 15 -10.29 -12.57 18.58
N ALA A 16 -9.57 -13.23 17.66
CA ALA A 16 -8.16 -13.59 17.87
C ALA A 16 -7.25 -12.34 17.98
N CYS A 17 -7.49 -11.31 17.16
CA CYS A 17 -6.82 -10.02 17.30
C CYS A 17 -7.10 -9.38 18.67
N VAL A 18 -8.35 -9.40 19.15
CA VAL A 18 -8.73 -8.85 20.46
C VAL A 18 -8.05 -9.59 21.62
N VAL A 19 -7.91 -10.92 21.53
CA VAL A 19 -7.24 -11.72 22.58
C VAL A 19 -5.73 -11.43 22.66
N GLY A 20 -5.06 -11.26 21.52
CA GLY A 20 -3.64 -10.85 21.50
C GLY A 20 -3.41 -9.47 22.14
N VAL A 21 -4.34 -8.53 21.92
CA VAL A 21 -4.34 -7.21 22.56
C VAL A 21 -4.50 -7.32 24.08
N ILE A 22 -5.41 -8.18 24.56
CA ILE A 22 -5.65 -8.40 26.00
C ILE A 22 -4.43 -9.04 26.67
N ALA A 23 -3.73 -9.96 26.01
CA ALA A 23 -2.53 -10.60 26.54
C ALA A 23 -1.37 -9.60 26.74
N ILE A 24 -1.24 -8.59 25.88
CA ILE A 24 -0.24 -7.52 26.02
C ILE A 24 -0.53 -6.65 27.25
N PHE A 25 -1.80 -6.39 27.58
CA PHE A 25 -2.19 -5.70 28.81
C PHE A 25 -1.92 -6.52 30.09
N ALA A 26 -1.85 -7.85 29.99
CA ALA A 26 -1.54 -8.72 31.13
C ALA A 26 -0.05 -8.73 31.50
N VAL A 27 0.86 -8.32 30.61
CA VAL A 27 2.33 -8.33 30.83
C VAL A 27 2.88 -6.97 31.31
N LEU A 28 2.11 -5.89 31.20
CA LEU A 28 2.46 -4.56 31.74
C LEU A 28 2.64 -4.41 33.28
N PRO A 29 2.24 -5.33 34.20
CA PRO A 29 2.34 -5.09 35.65
C PRO A 29 3.75 -4.99 36.26
N SER A 30 4.83 -5.22 35.51
CA SER A 30 6.19 -5.32 36.07
C SER A 30 6.99 -4.01 36.09
N LEU A 31 6.48 -2.92 35.51
CA LEU A 31 7.13 -1.60 35.58
C LEU A 31 6.88 -0.95 36.95
N ARG A 32 7.68 -1.36 37.94
CA ARG A 32 7.75 -0.71 39.26
C ARG A 32 8.35 0.69 39.10
N PHE A 33 7.49 1.70 39.06
CA PHE A 33 7.93 3.08 39.28
C PHE A 33 8.37 3.23 40.73
N HIS A 34 9.44 4.00 40.92
CA HIS A 34 10.09 4.23 42.20
C HIS A 34 9.06 4.71 43.24
N ARG A 35 9.06 4.04 44.38
CA ARG A 35 8.09 4.17 45.46
C ARG A 35 8.48 5.38 46.29
N ASP A 36 7.60 6.38 46.38
CA ASP A 36 7.75 7.44 47.38
C ASP A 36 7.72 6.79 48.78
N GLU A 37 8.84 6.90 49.49
CA GLU A 37 9.01 6.40 50.85
C GLU A 37 8.22 7.28 51.82
N GLY A 38 6.94 6.97 52.03
CA GLY A 38 6.15 7.70 53.04
C GLY A 38 4.67 7.31 53.19
N ALA A 39 4.11 6.49 52.29
CA ALA A 39 2.68 6.17 52.37
C ALA A 39 2.39 4.92 53.25
N PRO A 40 1.48 5.02 54.24
CA PRO A 40 1.08 3.90 55.10
C PRO A 40 0.42 2.76 54.30
N TRP A 41 0.69 1.56 54.76
CA TRP A 41 0.79 0.27 54.05
C TRP A 41 -0.53 -0.49 53.87
N TYR A 42 -1.68 0.18 53.86
CA TYR A 42 -2.97 -0.49 53.69
C TYR A 42 -3.58 -0.27 52.30
N THR A 43 -3.85 -1.39 51.63
CA THR A 43 -4.49 -1.59 50.30
C THR A 43 -3.55 -1.70 49.09
N THR A 44 -2.76 -2.78 49.08
CA THR A 44 -1.98 -3.30 47.95
C THR A 44 -2.84 -3.94 46.86
N ARG A 45 -3.87 -3.26 46.35
CA ARG A 45 -4.33 -3.56 44.99
C ARG A 45 -3.50 -2.67 44.06
N PRO A 46 -2.86 -3.21 43.01
CA PRO A 46 -2.25 -2.38 41.98
C PRO A 46 -3.36 -1.48 41.43
N ARG A 47 -3.40 -0.24 41.90
CA ARG A 47 -4.38 0.74 41.47
C ARG A 47 -3.92 1.13 40.10
N TRP A 48 -4.49 0.49 39.07
CA TRP A 48 -4.27 0.84 37.68
C TRP A 48 -4.43 2.35 37.56
N LEU A 49 -3.32 3.06 37.39
CA LEU A 49 -3.37 4.48 37.17
C LEU A 49 -4.12 4.68 35.86
N PRO A 50 -5.14 5.54 35.82
CA PRO A 50 -5.80 5.84 34.56
C PRO A 50 -4.74 6.32 33.56
N PRO A 51 -4.85 5.98 32.27
CA PRO A 51 -3.86 6.37 31.25
C PRO A 51 -3.48 7.85 31.28
N ARG A 52 -4.39 8.71 31.75
CA ARG A 52 -4.18 10.15 31.96
C ARG A 52 -3.02 10.52 32.89
N ARG A 53 -2.54 9.59 33.72
CA ARG A 53 -1.45 9.78 34.69
C ARG A 53 -0.17 9.06 34.30
N TRP A 54 -0.13 8.42 33.15
CA TRP A 54 1.04 7.69 32.69
C TRP A 54 2.13 8.67 32.24
N ALA A 55 3.37 8.42 32.68
CA ALA A 55 4.53 9.16 32.21
C ALA A 55 4.81 8.84 30.72
N PRO A 56 5.48 9.73 29.96
CA PRO A 56 5.88 9.48 28.57
C PRO A 56 6.54 8.11 28.36
N GLY A 57 7.42 7.70 29.29
CA GLY A 57 8.13 6.42 29.22
C GLY A 57 7.22 5.20 29.27
N ALA A 58 6.06 5.27 29.95
CA ALA A 58 5.09 4.17 29.94
C ALA A 58 4.48 3.97 28.54
N PHE A 59 4.31 5.04 27.76
CA PHE A 59 3.84 4.93 26.37
C PHE A 59 4.92 4.33 25.46
N VAL A 60 6.19 4.66 25.67
CA VAL A 60 7.29 4.01 24.92
C VAL A 60 7.26 2.50 25.14
N TRP A 61 7.17 2.04 26.39
CA TRP A 61 7.06 0.61 26.71
C TRP A 61 5.80 -0.03 26.17
N TYR A 62 4.65 0.66 26.23
CA TYR A 62 3.42 0.19 25.61
C TYR A 62 3.61 -0.03 24.10
N GLN A 63 4.23 0.91 23.38
CA GLN A 63 4.52 0.74 21.95
C GLN A 63 5.45 -0.44 21.70
N VAL A 64 6.54 -0.58 22.47
CA VAL A 64 7.47 -1.71 22.35
C VAL A 64 6.76 -3.05 22.61
N ALA A 65 5.93 -3.12 23.65
CA ALA A 65 5.16 -4.32 23.97
C ALA A 65 4.14 -4.66 22.88
N TRP A 66 3.52 -3.65 22.28
CA TRP A 66 2.62 -3.82 21.14
C TRP A 66 3.34 -4.42 19.92
N LEU A 67 4.50 -3.86 19.58
CA LEU A 67 5.32 -4.33 18.47
C LEU A 67 5.85 -5.75 18.71
N ALA A 68 6.34 -6.02 19.91
CA ALA A 68 6.81 -7.35 20.29
C ALA A 68 5.67 -8.37 20.23
N GLY A 69 4.50 -8.04 20.79
CA GLY A 69 3.31 -8.91 20.73
C GLY A 69 2.84 -9.17 19.30
N GLY A 70 2.82 -8.13 18.45
CA GLY A 70 2.49 -8.27 17.04
C GLY A 70 3.51 -9.13 16.27
N ALA A 71 4.81 -8.96 16.51
CA ALA A 71 5.86 -9.76 15.90
C ALA A 71 5.78 -11.24 16.33
N VAL A 72 5.54 -11.50 17.61
CA VAL A 72 5.32 -12.86 18.14
C VAL A 72 4.07 -13.49 17.50
N LEU A 73 2.98 -12.74 17.39
CA LEU A 73 1.74 -13.22 16.75
C LEU A 73 1.99 -13.58 15.28
N VAL A 74 2.67 -12.71 14.52
CA VAL A 74 2.97 -13.01 13.12
C VAL A 74 3.94 -14.18 12.97
N ALA A 75 4.95 -14.29 13.83
CA ALA A 75 5.85 -15.44 13.85
C ALA A 75 5.09 -16.74 14.15
N ALA A 76 4.15 -16.71 15.11
CA ALA A 76 3.30 -17.86 15.44
C ALA A 76 2.36 -18.25 14.28
N LEU A 77 1.85 -17.27 13.53
CA LEU A 77 1.04 -17.51 12.33
C LEU A 77 1.88 -17.98 11.12
N ALA A 78 3.17 -17.68 11.10
CA ALA A 78 4.11 -18.10 10.05
C ALA A 78 4.74 -19.47 10.33
N THR A 79 4.73 -19.94 11.59
CA THR A 79 5.22 -21.27 11.93
C THR A 79 4.35 -22.36 11.26
N PRO A 80 4.96 -23.41 10.67
CA PRO A 80 4.23 -24.50 10.07
C PRO A 80 3.19 -25.08 11.04
N GLN A 81 1.95 -25.23 10.58
CA GLN A 81 0.83 -25.76 11.38
C GLN A 81 1.09 -27.18 11.94
N SER A 82 2.09 -27.89 11.42
CA SER A 82 2.53 -29.18 11.97
C SER A 82 3.08 -29.10 13.39
N LEU A 83 3.52 -27.91 13.84
CA LEU A 83 4.11 -27.71 15.17
C LEU A 83 3.09 -27.26 16.22
N VAL A 84 1.93 -26.73 15.81
CA VAL A 84 0.91 -26.22 16.71
C VAL A 84 -0.45 -26.64 16.17
N SER A 85 -1.12 -27.58 16.84
CA SER A 85 -2.50 -27.99 16.55
C SER A 85 -3.47 -26.86 16.90
N LEU A 86 -3.45 -25.78 16.13
CA LEU A 86 -4.46 -24.74 16.16
C LEU A 86 -5.68 -25.26 15.38
N PRO A 87 -6.91 -25.11 15.89
CA PRO A 87 -8.11 -25.37 15.09
C PRO A 87 -8.03 -24.51 13.84
N ASP A 88 -8.11 -25.11 12.65
CA ASP A 88 -7.89 -24.47 11.33
C ASP A 88 -8.41 -23.03 11.30
N PRO A 89 -7.55 -22.02 11.54
CA PRO A 89 -8.03 -20.67 11.66
C PRO A 89 -8.12 -20.11 10.25
N VAL A 90 -9.36 -20.06 9.75
CA VAL A 90 -9.84 -19.17 8.68
C VAL A 90 -8.91 -19.12 7.45
N PRO A 91 -8.83 -20.22 6.66
CA PRO A 91 -8.04 -20.26 5.41
C PRO A 91 -8.45 -19.18 4.37
N ALA A 92 -9.59 -18.50 4.56
CA ALA A 92 -10.06 -17.49 3.63
C ALA A 92 -9.32 -16.13 3.73
N TRP A 93 -8.87 -15.70 4.92
CA TRP A 93 -8.38 -14.33 5.10
C TRP A 93 -6.87 -14.17 4.90
N THR A 94 -6.07 -15.17 5.23
CA THR A 94 -4.61 -15.13 5.02
C THR A 94 -4.23 -15.09 3.54
N SER A 95 -5.10 -15.62 2.67
CA SER A 95 -4.98 -15.52 1.21
C SER A 95 -5.32 -14.12 0.67
N VAL A 96 -6.16 -13.36 1.38
CA VAL A 96 -6.58 -12.00 0.97
C VAL A 96 -5.62 -10.95 1.53
N LEU A 97 -5.26 -11.07 2.81
CA LEU A 97 -4.42 -10.11 3.50
C LEU A 97 -3.37 -10.85 4.33
N SER A 98 -2.12 -10.74 3.89
CA SER A 98 -0.97 -11.28 4.61
C SER A 98 -0.91 -10.72 6.04
N PRO A 99 -0.72 -11.55 7.10
CA PRO A 99 -0.57 -11.06 8.49
C PRO A 99 0.52 -10.00 8.66
N TRP A 100 1.56 -10.05 7.82
CA TRP A 100 2.60 -9.01 7.75
C TRP A 100 2.06 -7.60 7.46
N VAL A 101 0.99 -7.48 6.67
CA VAL A 101 0.37 -6.19 6.33
C VAL A 101 -0.24 -5.53 7.56
N ILE A 102 -0.93 -6.32 8.38
CA ILE A 102 -1.53 -5.89 9.64
C ILE A 102 -0.43 -5.37 10.58
N LEU A 103 0.67 -6.11 10.69
CA LEU A 103 1.83 -5.71 11.49
C LEU A 103 2.51 -4.45 10.95
N GLY A 104 2.69 -4.34 9.62
CA GLY A 104 3.27 -3.17 8.97
C GLY A 104 2.48 -1.90 9.28
N GLY A 105 1.15 -1.94 9.13
CA GLY A 105 0.26 -0.84 9.49
C GLY A 105 0.38 -0.46 10.96
N ALA A 106 0.32 -1.46 11.86
CA ALA A 106 0.48 -1.22 13.30
C ALA A 106 1.83 -0.57 13.64
N MET A 107 2.91 -1.02 12.98
CA MET A 107 4.25 -0.45 13.12
C MET A 107 4.29 1.01 12.71
N GLY A 108 3.67 1.38 11.58
CA GLY A 108 3.58 2.78 11.15
C GLY A 108 2.91 3.64 12.23
N GLY A 109 1.76 3.18 12.75
CA GLY A 109 1.03 3.85 13.82
C GLY A 109 1.84 3.99 15.11
N SER A 110 2.55 2.93 15.52
CA SER A 110 3.45 2.96 16.68
C SER A 110 4.64 3.91 16.48
N THR A 111 5.25 3.95 15.30
CA THR A 111 6.39 4.85 15.04
C THR A 111 5.98 6.32 15.11
N ILE A 112 4.84 6.70 14.50
CA ILE A 112 4.38 8.09 14.59
C ILE A 112 3.98 8.43 16.04
N SER A 113 3.45 7.47 16.80
CA SER A 113 3.21 7.59 18.24
C SER A 113 4.50 7.90 19.01
N LEU A 114 5.58 7.14 18.77
CA LEU A 114 6.88 7.35 19.41
C LEU A 114 7.48 8.73 19.07
N VAL A 115 7.36 9.17 17.81
CA VAL A 115 7.76 10.52 17.39
C VAL A 115 6.96 11.60 18.15
N GLY A 116 5.67 11.36 18.38
CA GLY A 116 4.85 12.27 19.18
C GLY A 116 5.30 12.33 20.64
N VAL A 117 5.58 11.18 21.26
CA VAL A 117 6.09 11.10 22.64
C VAL A 117 7.44 11.81 22.77
N SER A 118 8.37 11.61 21.83
CA SER A 118 9.70 12.22 21.92
C SER A 118 9.66 13.74 21.76
N ARG A 119 8.83 14.27 20.85
CA ARG A 119 8.68 15.71 20.63
C ARG A 119 8.04 16.44 21.81
N HIS A 120 7.05 15.82 22.44
CA HIS A 120 6.26 16.43 23.52
C HIS A 120 6.65 15.88 24.90
N ALA A 121 7.84 15.27 25.03
CA ALA A 121 8.28 14.65 26.29
C ALA A 121 8.37 15.65 27.45
N HIS A 122 8.73 16.91 27.15
CA HIS A 122 8.90 17.98 28.12
C HIS A 122 7.59 18.70 28.50
N GLU A 123 6.58 18.63 27.64
CA GLU A 123 5.27 19.27 27.81
C GLU A 123 4.13 18.25 27.88
N TRP A 124 4.43 17.06 28.42
CA TRP A 124 3.52 15.93 28.41
C TRP A 124 2.24 16.18 29.22
N ASP A 125 1.12 16.36 28.54
CA ASP A 125 -0.22 16.32 29.14
C ASP A 125 -0.85 14.94 28.93
N GLY A 126 -0.70 14.07 29.95
CA GLY A 126 -1.27 12.73 29.93
C GLY A 126 -2.79 12.71 29.74
N ALA A 127 -3.52 13.74 30.20
CA ALA A 127 -4.97 13.78 30.05
C ALA A 127 -5.41 13.94 28.58
N ARG A 128 -4.61 14.66 27.79
CA ARG A 128 -4.87 14.92 26.36
C ARG A 128 -4.24 13.87 25.45
N PHE A 129 -2.99 13.49 25.72
CA PHE A 129 -2.22 12.69 24.78
C PHE A 129 -2.39 11.18 24.95
N ALA A 130 -2.72 10.69 26.16
CA ALA A 130 -2.71 9.25 26.46
C ALA A 130 -3.58 8.42 25.50
N PHE A 131 -4.83 8.83 25.29
CA PHE A 131 -5.77 8.10 24.43
C PHE A 131 -5.32 8.07 22.97
N PHE A 132 -4.71 9.16 22.51
CA PHE A 132 -4.23 9.25 21.13
C PHE A 132 -3.06 8.29 20.89
N HIS A 133 -2.12 8.19 21.83
CA HIS A 133 -1.00 7.27 21.74
C HIS A 133 -1.41 5.80 21.90
N LEU A 134 -2.44 5.50 22.70
CA LEU A 134 -3.02 4.16 22.80
C LEU A 134 -3.75 3.74 21.53
N ALA A 135 -4.46 4.66 20.88
CA ALA A 135 -5.22 4.34 19.67
C ALA A 135 -4.35 4.18 18.42
N ARG A 136 -3.20 4.85 18.36
CA ARG A 136 -2.36 4.93 17.14
C ARG A 136 -1.94 3.60 16.52
N PRO A 137 -1.51 2.57 17.27
CA PRO A 137 -1.16 1.28 16.68
C PRO A 137 -2.37 0.59 16.05
N LEU A 138 -3.53 0.69 16.69
CA LEU A 138 -4.77 0.14 16.16
C LEU A 138 -5.23 0.91 14.92
N LEU A 139 -5.14 2.24 14.92
CA LEU A 139 -5.46 3.05 13.75
C LEU A 139 -4.52 2.75 12.59
N GLY A 140 -3.22 2.66 12.83
CA GLY A 140 -2.23 2.31 11.81
C GLY A 140 -2.47 0.91 11.23
N LEU A 141 -2.83 -0.06 12.07
CA LEU A 141 -3.24 -1.40 11.65
C LEU A 141 -4.42 -1.33 10.66
N ILE A 142 -5.46 -0.59 11.02
CA ILE A 142 -6.67 -0.45 10.20
C ILE A 142 -6.37 0.28 8.90
N THR A 143 -5.75 1.46 8.95
CA THR A 143 -5.49 2.27 7.75
C THR A 143 -4.49 1.62 6.81
N GLY A 144 -3.42 1.01 7.34
CA GLY A 144 -2.45 0.25 6.55
C GLY A 144 -3.09 -0.96 5.85
N SER A 145 -3.96 -1.69 6.56
CA SER A 145 -4.69 -2.83 5.99
C SER A 145 -5.65 -2.40 4.88
N VAL A 146 -6.44 -1.35 5.11
CA VAL A 146 -7.38 -0.80 4.12
C VAL A 146 -6.64 -0.31 2.87
N ALA A 147 -5.50 0.36 3.05
CA ALA A 147 -4.71 0.86 1.93
C ALA A 147 -4.15 -0.26 1.05
N VAL A 148 -3.67 -1.35 1.64
CA VAL A 148 -3.23 -2.53 0.89
C VAL A 148 -4.41 -3.21 0.18
N LEU A 149 -5.57 -3.31 0.82
CA LEU A 149 -6.78 -3.84 0.18
C LEU A 149 -7.18 -2.98 -1.02
N ILE A 150 -7.20 -1.65 -0.88
CA ILE A 150 -7.43 -0.72 -1.98
C ILE A 150 -6.42 -0.96 -3.10
N LEU A 151 -5.13 -1.04 -2.79
CA LEU A 151 -4.10 -1.27 -3.79
C LEU A 151 -4.32 -2.59 -4.52
N ILE A 152 -4.63 -3.66 -3.79
CA ILE A 152 -4.98 -4.96 -4.34
C ILE A 152 -6.20 -4.86 -5.24
N PHE A 153 -7.30 -4.26 -4.80
CA PHE A 153 -8.54 -4.14 -5.58
C PHE A 153 -8.41 -3.22 -6.78
N VAL A 154 -7.63 -2.14 -6.68
CA VAL A 154 -7.37 -1.23 -7.81
C VAL A 154 -6.47 -1.95 -8.82
N VAL A 155 -5.32 -2.48 -8.39
CA VAL A 155 -4.38 -3.14 -9.30
C VAL A 155 -4.97 -4.40 -9.94
N ASN A 156 -5.74 -5.20 -9.21
CA ASN A 156 -6.38 -6.41 -9.75
C ASN A 156 -7.75 -6.15 -10.38
N GLY A 157 -8.47 -5.11 -9.99
CA GLY A 157 -9.74 -4.73 -10.63
C GLY A 157 -9.56 -4.28 -12.08
N PHE A 158 -8.35 -3.91 -12.48
CA PHE A 158 -7.96 -3.64 -13.87
C PHE A 158 -7.50 -4.90 -14.65
N SER A 159 -7.40 -6.09 -14.05
CA SER A 159 -6.97 -7.31 -14.77
C SER A 159 -8.10 -8.06 -15.50
N GLY A 160 -9.28 -7.45 -15.63
CA GLY A 160 -10.41 -7.97 -16.42
C GLY A 160 -10.19 -8.05 -17.94
N GLY A 161 -8.98 -7.76 -18.43
CA GLY A 161 -8.62 -7.86 -19.84
C GLY A 161 -7.17 -8.33 -20.01
N THR A 162 -7.01 -9.61 -20.36
CA THR A 162 -5.86 -10.24 -21.04
C THR A 162 -4.46 -9.69 -20.72
N ALA A 163 -3.71 -10.45 -19.92
CA ALA A 163 -2.27 -10.31 -19.76
C ALA A 163 -1.56 -10.27 -21.13
N ALA A 164 -0.89 -9.15 -21.44
CA ALA A 164 0.04 -9.04 -22.56
C ALA A 164 1.32 -8.29 -22.14
N ALA A 165 2.38 -9.09 -22.00
CA ALA A 165 3.78 -8.85 -22.36
C ALA A 165 4.51 -7.56 -21.92
N GLY A 166 4.89 -7.41 -20.64
CA GLY A 166 6.08 -6.59 -20.35
C GLY A 166 6.35 -6.22 -18.90
N GLY A 167 5.32 -5.92 -18.12
CA GLY A 167 5.41 -6.02 -16.67
C GLY A 167 4.39 -7.03 -16.23
N SER A 168 4.81 -7.95 -15.35
CA SER A 168 3.88 -8.88 -14.73
C SER A 168 2.83 -8.06 -14.00
N ALA A 169 1.66 -7.86 -14.63
CA ALA A 169 0.44 -7.61 -13.90
C ALA A 169 0.44 -8.66 -12.79
N VAL A 170 0.55 -8.21 -11.54
CA VAL A 170 0.54 -9.09 -10.38
C VAL A 170 -0.85 -9.70 -10.38
N THR A 171 -0.99 -10.78 -11.12
CA THR A 171 -2.23 -11.54 -11.19
C THR A 171 -2.23 -12.23 -9.86
N LEU A 172 -3.09 -11.77 -8.95
CA LEU A 172 -3.34 -12.48 -7.70
C LEU A 172 -4.06 -13.76 -8.05
N ASP A 173 -3.27 -14.75 -8.43
CA ASP A 173 -3.68 -16.12 -8.42
C ASP A 173 -3.97 -16.46 -6.94
N SER A 174 -5.25 -16.46 -6.58
CA SER A 174 -5.70 -16.82 -5.22
C SER A 174 -5.22 -18.22 -4.79
N THR A 175 -4.70 -19.03 -5.72
CA THR A 175 -4.11 -20.33 -5.46
C THR A 175 -2.60 -20.29 -5.22
N LYS A 176 -1.93 -19.16 -5.48
CA LYS A 176 -0.49 -18.99 -5.27
C LYS A 176 -0.20 -18.02 -4.13
N PRO A 177 0.66 -18.40 -3.18
CA PRO A 177 1.12 -17.46 -2.16
C PRO A 177 1.88 -16.29 -2.82
N PHE A 178 1.79 -15.11 -2.23
CA PHE A 178 2.59 -13.97 -2.68
C PHE A 178 4.09 -14.30 -2.60
N SER A 179 4.88 -13.75 -3.52
CA SER A 179 6.34 -13.85 -3.44
C SER A 179 6.85 -13.11 -2.20
N ALA A 180 8.04 -13.47 -1.71
CA ALA A 180 8.68 -12.75 -0.59
C ALA A 180 8.82 -11.24 -0.87
N ALA A 181 9.12 -10.87 -2.12
CA ALA A 181 9.17 -9.47 -2.55
C ALA A 181 7.78 -8.79 -2.52
N GLY A 182 6.72 -9.51 -2.92
CA GLY A 182 5.34 -9.01 -2.83
C GLY A 182 4.90 -8.77 -1.38
N HIS A 183 5.21 -9.69 -0.47
CA HIS A 183 4.97 -9.51 0.96
C HIS A 183 5.72 -8.30 1.52
N ALA A 184 7.00 -8.12 1.16
CA ALA A 184 7.79 -6.97 1.60
C ALA A 184 7.22 -5.65 1.07
N PHE A 185 6.81 -5.60 -0.20
CA PHE A 185 6.21 -4.41 -0.80
C PHE A 185 4.89 -4.03 -0.10
N MET A 186 3.98 -4.97 0.10
CA MET A 186 2.72 -4.72 0.81
C MET A 186 2.94 -4.28 2.25
N PHE A 187 3.94 -4.86 2.93
CA PHE A 187 4.33 -4.44 4.27
C PHE A 187 4.78 -2.97 4.30
N VAL A 188 5.63 -2.55 3.35
CA VAL A 188 6.11 -1.17 3.24
C VAL A 188 4.94 -0.21 2.98
N VAL A 189 4.03 -0.56 2.07
CA VAL A 189 2.83 0.25 1.81
C VAL A 189 2.00 0.41 3.08
N ALA A 190 1.70 -0.70 3.77
CA ALA A 190 0.94 -0.68 5.01
C ALA A 190 1.61 0.19 6.08
N PHE A 191 2.94 0.06 6.22
CA PHE A 191 3.74 0.86 7.14
C PHE A 191 3.67 2.36 6.82
N VAL A 192 3.92 2.75 5.58
CA VAL A 192 3.92 4.16 5.16
C VAL A 192 2.56 4.80 5.40
N VAL A 193 1.48 4.08 5.05
CA VAL A 193 0.12 4.59 5.21
C VAL A 193 -0.32 4.60 6.68
N GLY A 194 0.08 3.60 7.47
CA GLY A 194 -0.11 3.59 8.92
C GLY A 194 0.67 4.71 9.63
N TYR A 195 1.82 5.10 9.09
CA TYR A 195 2.66 6.19 9.62
C TYR A 195 2.11 7.58 9.26
N ARG A 196 1.53 7.76 8.06
CA ARG A 196 1.00 9.04 7.56
C ARG A 196 -0.50 8.99 7.30
N GLU A 197 -1.27 9.50 8.26
CA GLU A 197 -2.72 9.67 8.09
C GLU A 197 -3.09 10.53 6.87
N ASP A 198 -2.31 11.57 6.57
CA ASP A 198 -2.55 12.43 5.40
C ASP A 198 -2.44 11.66 4.08
N SER A 199 -1.48 10.73 3.97
CA SER A 199 -1.34 9.87 2.80
C SER A 199 -2.51 8.90 2.67
N PHE A 200 -3.03 8.38 3.78
CA PHE A 200 -4.26 7.58 3.79
C PHE A 200 -5.47 8.39 3.31
N ARG A 201 -5.67 9.59 3.87
CA ARG A 201 -6.79 10.48 3.49
C ARG A 201 -6.73 10.84 2.02
N GLU A 202 -5.54 11.13 1.49
CA GLU A 202 -5.34 11.41 0.07
C GLU A 202 -5.64 10.18 -0.80
N LEU A 203 -5.20 8.99 -0.39
CA LEU A 203 -5.52 7.74 -1.08
C LEU A 203 -7.05 7.50 -1.11
N VAL A 204 -7.72 7.62 0.04
CA VAL A 204 -9.17 7.45 0.14
C VAL A 204 -9.91 8.48 -0.69
N LYS A 205 -9.48 9.74 -0.72
CA LYS A 205 -10.05 10.76 -1.61
C LYS A 205 -9.93 10.33 -3.07
N ARG A 206 -8.73 9.97 -3.54
CA ARG A 206 -8.54 9.53 -4.93
C ARG A 206 -9.39 8.31 -5.30
N VAL A 207 -9.53 7.37 -4.38
CA VAL A 207 -10.36 6.16 -4.58
C VAL A 207 -11.84 6.51 -4.54
N ALA A 208 -12.27 7.35 -3.62
CA ALA A 208 -13.64 7.83 -3.53
C ALA A 208 -14.00 8.67 -4.76
N ASP A 209 -13.09 9.52 -5.24
CA ASP A 209 -13.25 10.27 -6.48
C ASP A 209 -13.34 9.29 -7.67
N LEU A 210 -12.48 8.27 -7.73
CA LEU A 210 -12.55 7.23 -8.77
C LEU A 210 -13.89 6.47 -8.76
N ILE A 211 -14.47 6.21 -7.59
CA ILE A 211 -15.71 5.41 -7.43
C ILE A 211 -16.97 6.29 -7.57
N LEU A 212 -16.99 7.45 -6.92
CA LEU A 212 -18.14 8.31 -6.71
C LEU A 212 -18.23 9.44 -7.73
N THR A 213 -17.14 9.76 -8.44
CA THR A 213 -17.25 10.56 -9.65
C THR A 213 -17.92 9.70 -10.71
N LYS A 214 -19.25 9.60 -10.58
CA LYS A 214 -20.13 9.31 -11.70
C LYS A 214 -19.82 10.43 -12.69
N SER A 215 -19.37 10.08 -13.89
CA SER A 215 -19.04 11.02 -14.96
C SER A 215 -20.21 12.00 -15.16
N THR A 216 -20.18 13.13 -14.45
CA THR A 216 -21.06 14.29 -14.64
C THR A 216 -20.39 15.35 -15.49
N GLU A 217 -19.26 15.01 -16.09
CA GLU A 217 -18.84 15.65 -17.32
C GLU A 217 -19.67 15.05 -18.45
N ASP A 218 -20.20 15.95 -19.28
CA ASP A 218 -20.80 15.74 -20.60
C ASP A 218 -20.54 14.31 -21.16
N PRO A 219 -21.54 13.56 -21.65
CA PRO A 219 -21.35 12.24 -22.28
C PRO A 219 -20.33 12.17 -23.43
N SER A 220 -19.64 13.28 -23.74
CA SER A 220 -18.50 13.43 -24.63
C SER A 220 -17.12 13.26 -23.96
N SER A 221 -16.95 13.32 -22.63
CA SER A 221 -15.64 13.23 -21.95
C SER A 221 -15.59 12.20 -20.80
N THR A 222 -16.16 11.00 -21.01
CA THR A 222 -15.81 9.83 -20.20
C THR A 222 -14.32 9.50 -20.37
N PHE A 223 -13.56 9.64 -19.29
CA PHE A 223 -12.11 9.43 -19.24
C PHE A 223 -11.61 8.22 -20.03
N THR A 224 -10.33 8.19 -20.41
CA THR A 224 -9.61 8.90 -21.47
C THR A 224 -8.45 7.94 -21.68
N ILE A 225 -8.35 7.36 -22.86
CA ILE A 225 -7.24 6.45 -23.16
C ILE A 225 -5.94 7.22 -22.89
N GLY A 226 -4.98 6.61 -22.21
CA GLY A 226 -3.86 7.39 -21.69
C GLY A 226 -2.64 6.58 -21.33
N PHE A 227 -1.55 7.29 -21.08
CA PHE A 227 -0.26 6.72 -20.71
C PHE A 227 -0.09 6.70 -19.19
N ILE A 228 0.43 5.59 -18.66
CA ILE A 228 0.70 5.39 -17.24
C ILE A 228 2.10 4.76 -17.10
N PRO A 229 3.06 5.37 -16.37
CA PRO A 229 2.99 6.67 -15.70
C PRO A 229 3.10 7.86 -16.68
N ALA A 230 2.74 9.06 -16.20
CA ALA A 230 2.92 10.34 -16.91
C ALA A 230 3.29 11.43 -15.88
N PRO A 231 4.35 12.25 -16.09
CA PRO A 231 5.33 12.21 -17.19
C PRO A 231 6.29 11.01 -17.10
N VAL A 232 7.04 10.74 -18.17
CA VAL A 232 7.98 9.61 -18.27
C VAL A 232 9.41 10.12 -18.26
N THR A 233 10.25 9.57 -17.39
CA THR A 233 11.70 9.82 -17.39
C THR A 233 12.43 8.56 -17.83
N VAL A 234 13.29 8.69 -18.85
CA VAL A 234 14.15 7.61 -19.37
C VAL A 234 15.59 7.94 -19.00
N THR A 235 16.20 7.10 -18.16
CA THR A 235 17.59 7.30 -17.72
C THR A 235 18.53 6.41 -18.50
N ALA A 236 19.55 6.99 -19.12
CA ALA A 236 20.66 6.27 -19.74
C ALA A 236 21.84 6.15 -18.77
N PRO A 237 22.57 5.02 -18.75
CA PRO A 237 23.66 4.80 -17.78
C PRO A 237 24.92 5.64 -18.08
N ALA A 238 25.08 6.13 -19.30
CA ALA A 238 26.19 6.99 -19.72
C ALA A 238 25.83 7.77 -20.99
N ALA A 239 26.62 8.80 -21.32
CA ALA A 239 26.53 9.48 -22.61
C ALA A 239 26.76 8.49 -23.77
N GLY A 240 25.94 8.55 -24.81
CA GLY A 240 25.98 7.60 -25.92
C GLY A 240 25.35 6.23 -25.64
N ALA A 241 24.98 5.92 -24.38
CA ALA A 241 24.25 4.70 -24.04
C ALA A 241 22.75 4.86 -24.27
N THR A 242 22.04 3.73 -24.38
CA THR A 242 20.57 3.72 -24.51
C THR A 242 19.91 3.39 -23.17
N GLY A 243 19.04 4.26 -22.70
CA GLY A 243 18.11 4.00 -21.61
C GLY A 243 16.79 3.44 -22.12
N THR A 244 16.06 2.71 -21.28
CA THR A 244 14.71 2.22 -21.61
C THR A 244 13.75 2.46 -20.44
N ALA A 245 12.50 2.76 -20.76
CA ALA A 245 11.39 2.82 -19.80
C ALA A 245 10.17 2.11 -20.39
N VAL A 246 9.45 1.38 -19.54
CA VAL A 246 8.18 0.75 -19.91
C VAL A 246 7.04 1.58 -19.35
N ILE A 247 6.14 2.01 -20.22
CA ILE A 247 4.88 2.66 -19.85
C ILE A 247 3.71 1.83 -20.36
N TYR A 248 2.50 2.10 -19.88
CA TYR A 248 1.29 1.41 -20.28
C TYR A 248 0.37 2.37 -20.99
N PHE A 249 -0.08 1.98 -22.18
CA PHE A 249 -1.21 2.61 -22.86
C PHE A 249 -2.48 1.86 -22.44
N ALA A 250 -3.33 2.50 -21.65
CA ALA A 250 -4.49 1.87 -21.03
C ALA A 250 -5.80 2.39 -21.60
N ASN A 251 -6.70 1.47 -21.94
CA ASN A 251 -8.10 1.75 -22.24
C ASN A 251 -8.92 1.50 -20.97
N THR A 252 -9.25 2.56 -20.24
CA THR A 252 -10.07 2.47 -19.03
C THR A 252 -11.57 2.44 -19.32
N THR A 253 -11.97 2.55 -20.59
CA THR A 253 -13.37 2.56 -21.00
C THR A 253 -13.98 1.15 -21.00
N THR A 254 -15.32 1.08 -21.06
CA THR A 254 -16.07 -0.18 -21.19
C THR A 254 -16.17 -0.67 -22.63
N THR A 255 -15.65 0.08 -23.60
CA THR A 255 -15.68 -0.25 -25.03
C THR A 255 -14.28 -0.54 -25.53
N ALA A 256 -14.12 -1.55 -26.39
CA ALA A 256 -12.83 -1.78 -27.04
C ALA A 256 -12.52 -0.63 -28.01
N LEU A 257 -11.25 -0.22 -28.06
CA LEU A 257 -10.73 0.51 -29.21
C LEU A 257 -10.53 -0.47 -30.35
N ILE A 258 -11.20 -0.21 -31.45
CA ILE A 258 -11.08 -0.97 -32.68
C ILE A 258 -10.31 -0.10 -33.68
N GLY A 259 -9.33 -0.69 -34.35
CA GLY A 259 -8.46 -0.01 -35.31
C GLY A 259 -7.00 0.09 -34.84
N ASP A 260 -6.14 0.54 -35.74
CA ASP A 260 -4.71 0.68 -35.45
C ASP A 260 -4.44 1.94 -34.64
N ILE A 261 -3.66 1.78 -33.58
CA ILE A 261 -3.16 2.83 -32.71
C ILE A 261 -1.69 3.03 -33.10
N ALA A 262 -1.36 4.17 -33.67
CA ALA A 262 0.00 4.50 -34.10
C ALA A 262 0.71 5.33 -33.01
N PHE A 263 1.91 4.90 -32.61
CA PHE A 263 2.77 5.61 -31.67
C PHE A 263 3.87 6.36 -32.43
N SER A 264 3.98 7.67 -32.20
CA SER A 264 5.03 8.52 -32.76
C SER A 264 5.66 9.39 -31.67
N ILE A 265 6.89 9.87 -31.89
CA ILE A 265 7.58 10.76 -30.95
C ILE A 265 7.91 12.08 -31.62
N GLU A 266 7.53 13.18 -30.98
CA GLU A 266 7.63 14.53 -31.54
C GLU A 266 8.25 15.51 -30.51
N PRO A 267 9.42 16.12 -30.79
CA PRO A 267 10.38 15.76 -31.84
C PRO A 267 11.10 14.43 -31.53
N ALA A 268 11.63 13.77 -32.55
CA ALA A 268 12.43 12.55 -32.42
C ALA A 268 13.85 12.82 -31.86
N ALA A 269 13.94 13.31 -30.62
CA ALA A 269 15.17 13.75 -29.96
C ALA A 269 16.01 12.59 -29.39
N GLY A 270 16.28 11.57 -30.23
CA GLY A 270 16.98 10.34 -29.83
C GLY A 270 16.08 9.30 -29.15
N PHE A 271 14.77 9.55 -29.08
CA PHE A 271 13.80 8.62 -28.55
C PHE A 271 13.26 7.68 -29.65
N SER A 272 12.92 6.45 -29.27
CA SER A 272 12.17 5.50 -30.09
C SER A 272 11.12 4.78 -29.25
N VAL A 273 10.09 4.23 -29.91
CA VAL A 273 8.95 3.56 -29.27
C VAL A 273 8.72 2.17 -29.87
N ASN A 274 8.43 1.18 -29.03
CA ASN A 274 8.08 -0.18 -29.41
C ASN A 274 6.93 -0.71 -28.52
N PRO A 275 5.79 -1.17 -29.08
CA PRO A 275 5.50 -1.24 -30.51
C PRO A 275 5.23 0.14 -31.12
N ALA A 276 5.55 0.29 -32.41
CA ALA A 276 5.21 1.50 -33.16
C ALA A 276 3.71 1.55 -33.53
N THR A 277 3.06 0.39 -33.61
CA THR A 277 1.63 0.26 -33.87
C THR A 277 1.01 -0.83 -32.99
N LEU A 278 -0.24 -0.63 -32.59
CA LEU A 278 -1.04 -1.60 -31.84
C LEU A 278 -2.41 -1.77 -32.51
N THR A 279 -2.77 -3.01 -32.86
CA THR A 279 -4.07 -3.29 -33.49
C THR A 279 -5.13 -3.53 -32.41
N GLY A 280 -5.90 -2.48 -32.14
CA GLY A 280 -6.98 -2.47 -31.15
C GLY A 280 -6.51 -2.55 -29.70
N LEU A 281 -7.41 -2.21 -28.78
CA LEU A 281 -7.19 -2.34 -27.35
C LEU A 281 -8.52 -2.64 -26.66
N ALA A 282 -8.65 -3.83 -26.07
CA ALA A 282 -9.88 -4.27 -25.42
C ALA A 282 -10.32 -3.31 -24.30
N ALA A 283 -11.62 -3.35 -23.97
CA ALA A 283 -12.17 -2.60 -22.84
C ALA A 283 -11.44 -2.99 -21.55
N LYS A 284 -11.08 -2.01 -20.72
CA LYS A 284 -10.31 -2.21 -19.47
C LYS A 284 -8.98 -2.94 -19.64
N ALA A 285 -8.40 -2.94 -20.84
CA ALA A 285 -7.08 -3.53 -21.09
C ALA A 285 -5.99 -2.46 -21.13
N SER A 286 -4.75 -2.89 -20.91
CA SER A 286 -3.56 -2.07 -21.10
C SER A 286 -2.51 -2.83 -21.88
N VAL A 287 -1.71 -2.10 -22.66
CA VAL A 287 -0.58 -2.67 -23.41
C VAL A 287 0.69 -1.90 -23.02
N PRO A 288 1.78 -2.61 -22.71
CA PRO A 288 3.05 -1.98 -22.45
C PRO A 288 3.66 -1.42 -23.75
N VAL A 289 4.21 -0.23 -23.64
CA VAL A 289 4.89 0.53 -24.66
C VAL A 289 6.29 0.84 -24.11
N THR A 290 7.31 0.28 -24.74
CA THR A 290 8.70 0.52 -24.38
C THR A 290 9.19 1.76 -25.11
N VAL A 291 9.63 2.75 -24.35
CA VAL A 291 10.30 3.94 -24.86
C VAL A 291 11.80 3.78 -24.61
N SER A 292 12.59 3.88 -25.66
CA SER A 292 14.04 3.89 -25.58
C SER A 292 14.57 5.29 -25.85
N TRP A 293 15.66 5.68 -25.21
CA TRP A 293 16.31 6.96 -25.44
C TRP A 293 17.82 6.77 -25.59
N SER A 294 18.35 7.10 -26.76
CA SER A 294 19.79 7.13 -27.02
C SER A 294 20.36 8.46 -26.55
N ALA A 295 21.05 8.46 -25.42
CA ALA A 295 21.61 9.67 -24.85
C ALA A 295 22.66 10.29 -25.79
N PRO A 296 22.62 11.62 -26.00
CA PRO A 296 23.63 12.29 -26.80
C PRO A 296 25.01 12.21 -26.13
N SER A 297 26.07 12.33 -26.91
CA SER A 297 27.46 12.26 -26.42
C SER A 297 27.84 13.42 -25.49
N ASP A 298 27.11 14.54 -25.54
CA ASP A 298 27.27 15.70 -24.68
C ASP A 298 26.57 15.55 -23.31
N ALA A 299 25.93 14.40 -23.05
CA ALA A 299 25.13 14.11 -21.86
C ALA A 299 23.98 15.11 -21.59
N SER A 300 23.58 15.90 -22.60
CA SER A 300 22.48 16.84 -22.47
C SER A 300 21.15 16.13 -22.27
N SER A 301 20.32 16.65 -21.37
CA SER A 301 18.93 16.19 -21.23
C SER A 301 18.12 16.60 -22.45
N ARG A 302 17.14 15.76 -22.82
CA ARG A 302 16.25 16.00 -23.97
C ARG A 302 14.81 15.78 -23.57
N THR A 303 13.91 16.60 -24.12
CA THR A 303 12.47 16.43 -23.94
C THR A 303 11.82 16.09 -25.28
N ALA A 304 10.79 15.27 -25.24
CA ALA A 304 9.97 14.92 -26.39
C ALA A 304 8.54 14.63 -25.93
N ALA A 305 7.63 14.41 -26.88
CA ALA A 305 6.28 13.97 -26.60
C ALA A 305 6.02 12.64 -27.32
N LEU A 306 5.59 11.63 -26.57
CA LEU A 306 5.03 10.41 -27.16
C LEU A 306 3.56 10.65 -27.48
N VAL A 307 3.20 10.41 -28.73
CA VAL A 307 1.88 10.63 -29.28
C VAL A 307 1.29 9.28 -29.69
N ALA A 308 0.11 8.93 -29.18
CA ALA A 308 -0.70 7.83 -29.68
C ALA A 308 -1.87 8.39 -30.48
N LYS A 309 -1.97 8.02 -31.76
CA LYS A 309 -3.10 8.36 -32.64
C LYS A 309 -3.97 7.13 -32.82
N ALA A 310 -5.24 7.24 -32.45
CA ALA A 310 -6.25 6.19 -32.61
C ALA A 310 -7.47 6.79 -33.31
N SER A 311 -7.65 6.47 -34.59
CA SER A 311 -8.69 7.07 -35.44
C SER A 311 -8.64 8.60 -35.45
N ASP A 312 -9.66 9.28 -34.90
CA ASP A 312 -9.81 10.73 -34.80
C ASP A 312 -9.23 11.31 -33.48
N ARG A 313 -8.68 10.46 -32.61
CA ARG A 313 -8.21 10.85 -31.28
C ARG A 313 -6.68 10.82 -31.20
N GLN A 314 -6.13 11.78 -30.46
CA GLN A 314 -4.70 11.89 -30.19
C GLN A 314 -4.47 12.00 -28.68
N PHE A 315 -3.54 11.20 -28.17
CA PHE A 315 -3.12 11.20 -26.77
C PHE A 315 -1.64 11.50 -26.71
N THR A 316 -1.22 12.34 -25.78
CA THR A 316 0.16 12.81 -25.69
C THR A 316 0.69 12.68 -24.27
N VAL A 317 1.93 12.21 -24.11
CA VAL A 317 2.65 12.21 -22.83
C VAL A 317 4.06 12.77 -23.01
N SER A 318 4.50 13.59 -22.06
CA SER A 318 5.85 14.15 -22.05
C SER A 318 6.89 13.09 -21.67
N LEU A 319 7.98 13.06 -22.44
CA LEU A 319 9.17 12.25 -22.23
C LEU A 319 10.35 13.15 -21.82
N ASN A 320 11.10 12.73 -20.81
CA ASN A 320 12.33 13.38 -20.35
C ASN A 320 13.48 12.37 -20.36
N GLY A 321 14.54 12.67 -21.10
CA GLY A 321 15.75 11.86 -21.18
C GLY A 321 16.86 12.46 -20.31
N THR A 322 17.45 11.67 -19.42
CA THR A 322 18.54 12.10 -18.53
C THR A 322 19.66 11.06 -18.46
N VAL A 323 20.92 11.49 -18.35
CA VAL A 323 22.06 10.59 -18.11
C VAL A 323 22.30 10.48 -16.61
N GLU A 324 22.60 9.27 -16.13
CA GLU A 324 23.01 9.04 -14.73
C GLU A 324 24.33 9.80 -14.47
N ALA A 325 24.36 10.60 -13.42
CA ALA A 325 25.47 11.48 -13.06
C ALA A 325 26.63 10.73 -12.40
#